data_AF-A0A161MZU8-F1
#
_entry.id   AF-A0A161MZU8-F1
#
_cell.length_a   1.000
_cell.length_b   1.000
_cell.length_c   1.000
_cell.angle_alpha   90.00
_cell.angle_beta   90.00
_cell.angle_gamma   90.00
#
_symmetry.space_group_name_H-M   'P 1'
#
loop_
_entity.id
_entity.type
_entity.pdbx_description
1 polymer ?
#
loop_
_entity_poly.entity_id
_entity_poly.type
_entity_poly.pdbx_seq_one_letter_code
_entity_poly.pdbx_strand_id
1 'polypeptide(L)'
;MRAEIKKDINKIQEGMKNDIDKVKEEMKNAKEELKSEMVTKIGEVKQYVRRQLESTETGLPTVGVGGTPTADIQENEGPRLAFRALAQIKPPTYDGASSWANYLLQFNAAASANGWSEKEKATSLIISLRG
;
A
#
# COMPACT_ATOMS: atom_id res chain seq x y z
N MET A 1 17.25 -43.93 -36.13
CA MET A 1 18.03 -43.25 -35.07
C MET A 1 18.36 -41.77 -35.34
N ARG A 2 19.34 -41.39 -36.19
CA ARG A 2 19.69 -39.94 -36.37
C ARG A 2 18.53 -39.07 -36.90
N ALA A 3 17.75 -39.59 -37.85
CA ALA A 3 16.60 -38.86 -38.41
C ALA A 3 15.46 -38.67 -37.40
N GLU A 4 15.24 -39.66 -36.53
CA GLU A 4 14.23 -39.61 -35.45
C GLU A 4 14.63 -38.60 -34.38
N ILE A 5 15.89 -38.63 -33.95
CA ILE A 5 16.43 -37.64 -32.98
C ILE A 5 16.24 -36.21 -33.51
N LYS A 6 16.52 -35.97 -34.81
CA LYS A 6 16.33 -34.65 -35.42
C LYS A 6 14.85 -34.23 -35.44
N LYS A 7 13.94 -35.17 -35.71
CA LYS A 7 12.49 -34.93 -35.67
C LYS A 7 12.02 -34.55 -34.27
N ASP A 8 12.51 -35.24 -33.24
CA ASP A 8 12.12 -34.98 -31.85
C ASP A 8 12.68 -33.65 -31.35
N ILE A 9 13.92 -33.29 -31.71
CA ILE A 9 14.49 -31.96 -31.41
C ILE A 9 13.62 -30.85 -32.01
N ASN A 10 13.21 -30.98 -33.27
CA ASN A 10 12.37 -29.97 -33.92
C ASN A 10 11.02 -29.82 -33.21
N LYS A 11 10.38 -30.94 -32.83
CA LYS A 11 9.12 -30.90 -32.07
C LYS A 11 9.27 -30.21 -30.72
N ILE A 12 10.36 -30.48 -29.99
CA ILE A 12 10.64 -29.83 -28.71
C ILE A 12 10.85 -28.33 -28.92
N GLN A 13 11.60 -27.92 -29.95
CA GLN A 13 11.82 -26.50 -30.27
C GLN A 13 10.52 -25.77 -30.62
N GLU A 14 9.65 -26.40 -31.41
CA GLU A 14 8.32 -25.86 -31.74
C GLU A 14 7.43 -25.74 -30.50
N GLY A 15 7.41 -26.77 -29.65
CA GLY A 15 6.68 -26.75 -28.38
C GLY A 15 7.15 -25.62 -27.46
N MET A 16 8.46 -25.50 -27.25
CA MET A 16 9.04 -24.42 -26.44
C MET A 16 8.72 -23.04 -27.00
N LYS A 17 8.73 -22.87 -28.32
CA LYS A 17 8.38 -21.59 -28.95
C LYS A 17 6.92 -21.23 -28.67
N ASN A 18 6.01 -22.19 -28.83
CA ASN A 18 4.59 -21.98 -28.56
C ASN A 18 4.33 -21.65 -27.08
N ASP A 19 4.99 -22.34 -26.16
CA ASP A 19 4.87 -22.07 -24.72
C ASP A 19 5.38 -20.68 -24.36
N ILE A 20 6.52 -20.27 -24.93
CA ILE A 20 7.06 -18.91 -24.75
C ILE A 20 6.09 -17.85 -25.26
N ASP A 21 5.49 -18.06 -26.43
CA ASP A 21 4.55 -17.11 -27.01
C ASP A 21 3.25 -17.04 -26.18
N LYS A 22 2.78 -18.16 -25.65
CA LYS A 22 1.64 -18.20 -24.74
C LYS A 22 1.90 -17.44 -23.43
N VAL A 23 3.06 -17.69 -22.80
CA VAL A 23 3.47 -16.99 -21.56
C VAL A 23 3.58 -15.48 -21.78
N LYS A 24 4.09 -15.04 -22.94
CA LYS A 24 4.16 -13.61 -23.28
C LYS A 24 2.77 -12.98 -23.36
N GLU A 25 1.81 -13.67 -23.97
CA GLU A 25 0.45 -13.15 -24.10
C GLU A 25 -0.27 -13.11 -22.75
N GLU A 26 -0.13 -14.15 -21.93
CA GLU A 26 -0.66 -14.16 -20.56
C GLU A 26 -0.06 -13.02 -19.72
N MET A 27 1.24 -12.78 -19.82
CA MET A 27 1.92 -11.69 -19.10
C MET A 27 1.43 -10.31 -19.56
N LYS A 28 1.17 -10.13 -20.85
CA LYS A 28 0.62 -8.87 -21.39
C LYS A 28 -0.80 -8.64 -20.88
N ASN A 29 -1.64 -9.67 -20.87
CA ASN A 29 -3.02 -9.58 -20.38
C ASN A 29 -3.07 -9.27 -18.89
N ALA A 30 -2.27 -9.98 -18.07
CA ALA A 30 -2.16 -9.72 -16.64
C ALA A 30 -1.71 -8.28 -16.34
N LYS A 31 -0.80 -7.73 -17.15
CA LYS A 31 -0.35 -6.34 -17.01
C LYS A 31 -1.48 -5.33 -17.26
N GLU A 32 -2.29 -5.54 -18.28
CA GLU A 32 -3.42 -4.64 -18.59
C GLU A 32 -4.54 -4.75 -17.54
N GLU A 33 -4.82 -5.96 -17.05
CA GLU A 33 -5.78 -6.18 -15.97
C GLU A 33 -5.37 -5.46 -14.68
N LEU A 34 -4.12 -5.63 -14.26
CA LEU A 34 -3.57 -4.96 -13.08
C LEU A 34 -3.63 -3.42 -13.22
N LYS A 35 -3.33 -2.90 -14.42
CA LYS A 35 -3.42 -1.46 -14.70
C LYS A 35 -4.85 -0.94 -14.57
N SER A 36 -5.84 -1.68 -15.10
CA SER A 36 -7.25 -1.33 -15.00
C SER A 36 -7.73 -1.31 -13.54
N GLU A 37 -7.34 -2.32 -12.75
CA GLU A 37 -7.69 -2.40 -11.33
C GLU A 37 -7.08 -1.23 -10.54
N MET A 38 -5.82 -0.87 -10.80
CA MET A 38 -5.17 0.28 -10.17
C MET A 38 -5.88 1.60 -10.48
N VAL A 39 -6.25 1.83 -11.75
CA VAL A 39 -6.99 3.05 -12.14
C VAL A 39 -8.32 3.13 -11.39
N THR A 40 -9.01 2.00 -11.27
CA THR A 40 -10.29 1.90 -10.54
C THR A 40 -10.12 2.26 -9.06
N LYS A 41 -9.19 1.60 -8.36
CA LYS A 41 -8.92 1.86 -6.94
C LYS A 41 -8.47 3.29 -6.68
N ILE A 42 -7.65 3.88 -7.56
CA ILE A 42 -7.26 5.29 -7.46
C ILE A 42 -8.49 6.20 -7.58
N GLY A 43 -9.43 5.87 -8.47
CA GLY A 43 -10.70 6.57 -8.60
C GLY A 43 -11.52 6.54 -7.31
N GLU A 44 -11.67 5.35 -6.72
CA GLU A 44 -12.40 5.15 -5.46
C GLU A 44 -11.78 5.93 -4.30
N VAL A 45 -10.45 5.86 -4.14
CA VAL A 45 -9.72 6.63 -3.11
C VAL A 45 -9.91 8.13 -3.31
N LYS A 46 -9.82 8.63 -4.54
CA LYS A 46 -10.08 10.06 -4.84
C LYS A 46 -11.50 10.47 -4.45
N GLN A 47 -12.50 9.62 -4.71
CA GLN A 47 -13.88 9.88 -4.34
C GLN A 47 -14.09 9.85 -2.81
N TYR A 48 -13.44 8.93 -2.12
CA TYR A 48 -13.48 8.87 -0.66
C TYR A 48 -12.89 10.13 -0.02
N VAL A 49 -11.71 10.55 -0.47
CA VAL A 49 -11.03 11.76 0.04
C VAL A 49 -11.87 13.01 -0.21
N ARG A 50 -12.49 13.16 -1.40
CA ARG A 50 -13.41 14.27 -1.67
C ARG A 50 -14.59 14.32 -0.70
N ARG A 51 -15.27 13.19 -0.49
CA ARG A 51 -16.39 13.10 0.45
C ARG A 51 -15.98 13.46 1.88
N GLN A 52 -14.80 13.03 2.33
CA GLN A 52 -14.29 13.39 3.65
C GLN A 52 -14.03 14.90 3.78
N LEU A 53 -13.44 15.54 2.77
CA LEU A 53 -13.21 17.00 2.76
C LEU A 53 -14.53 17.79 2.80
N GLU A 54 -15.51 17.44 1.97
CA GLU A 54 -16.83 18.09 1.93
C GLU A 54 -17.58 17.99 3.27
N SER A 55 -17.46 16.84 3.95
CA SER A 55 -18.04 16.66 5.29
C SER A 55 -17.34 17.47 6.38
N THR A 56 -16.11 17.92 6.13
CA THR A 56 -15.33 18.72 7.10
C THR A 56 -15.51 20.23 6.87
N GLU A 57 -15.79 20.67 5.63
CA GLU A 57 -16.08 22.08 5.28
C GLU A 57 -17.46 22.56 5.75
N THR A 58 -18.44 21.65 5.89
CA THR A 58 -19.79 21.97 6.38
C THR A 58 -19.89 22.16 7.91
N GLY A 59 -18.77 22.02 8.64
CA GLY A 59 -18.69 22.17 10.10
C GLY A 59 -18.17 23.53 10.60
N LEU A 60 -17.91 24.50 9.72
CA LEU A 60 -17.49 25.85 10.12
C LEU A 60 -18.74 26.74 10.31
N PRO A 61 -19.12 27.13 11.55
CA PRO A 61 -20.11 28.18 11.72
C PRO A 61 -19.50 29.50 11.22
N THR A 62 -20.18 30.12 10.26
CA THR A 62 -19.94 31.49 9.85
C THR A 62 -20.22 32.43 11.03
N VAL A 63 -19.20 32.72 11.84
CA VAL A 63 -19.25 33.84 12.79
C VAL A 63 -18.70 35.06 12.07
N GLY A 64 -19.63 35.86 11.53
CA GLY A 64 -19.41 37.29 11.40
C GLY A 64 -19.45 37.95 12.79
N VAL A 65 -18.94 39.19 12.86
CA VAL A 65 -18.72 40.05 14.05
C VAL A 65 -17.35 39.74 14.68
N GLY A 66 -16.31 40.57 14.55
CA GLY A 66 -16.24 42.02 14.71
C GLY A 66 -15.49 42.32 16.01
N GLY A 67 -14.25 42.83 15.91
CA GLY A 67 -13.48 43.40 17.04
C GLY A 67 -12.38 42.52 17.65
N THR A 68 -11.12 42.95 17.50
CA THR A 68 -10.03 42.70 18.46
C THR A 68 -9.90 43.94 19.36
N PRO A 69 -9.04 43.98 20.41
CA PRO A 69 -8.46 42.92 21.25
C PRO A 69 -8.58 43.25 22.76
N THR A 70 -8.47 42.26 23.67
CA THR A 70 -7.71 42.42 24.93
C THR A 70 -7.54 41.11 25.69
N ALA A 71 -6.49 41.10 26.51
CA ALA A 71 -5.85 40.00 27.18
C ALA A 71 -6.71 39.31 28.27
N ASP A 72 -6.13 38.21 28.78
CA ASP A 72 -6.41 37.53 30.05
C ASP A 72 -7.39 36.35 29.99
N ILE A 73 -6.89 35.15 29.67
CA ILE A 73 -7.49 33.90 30.16
C ILE A 73 -6.41 32.97 30.71
N GLN A 74 -6.47 32.86 32.03
CA GLN A 74 -5.77 31.98 32.94
C GLN A 74 -6.22 30.52 32.79
N GLU A 75 -5.28 29.61 33.07
CA GLU A 75 -5.38 28.15 33.20
C GLU A 75 -6.78 27.52 33.32
N ASN A 76 -7.14 26.72 32.31
CA ASN A 76 -7.84 25.45 32.55
C ASN A 76 -7.55 24.47 31.41
N GLU A 77 -6.32 23.95 31.35
CA GLU A 77 -6.05 22.73 30.58
C GLU A 77 -6.60 21.55 31.37
N GLY A 78 -7.86 21.19 31.09
CA GLY A 78 -8.37 19.86 31.42
C GLY A 78 -7.46 18.79 30.80
N PRO A 79 -7.44 17.55 31.34
CA PRO A 79 -6.45 16.55 30.94
C PRO A 79 -6.68 16.13 29.49
N ARG A 80 -5.98 16.80 28.57
CA ARG A 80 -5.75 16.32 27.21
C ARG A 80 -4.93 15.06 27.33
N LEU A 81 -5.66 13.94 27.37
CA LEU A 81 -5.23 12.57 27.13
C LEU A 81 -3.74 12.47 26.83
N ALA A 82 -2.96 12.30 27.90
CA ALA A 82 -1.56 11.92 27.88
C ALA A 82 -1.41 10.47 27.39
N PHE A 83 -1.97 10.16 26.22
CA PHE A 83 -1.91 8.85 25.56
C PHE A 83 -1.37 9.00 24.15
N ARG A 84 -0.33 9.83 23.99
CA ARG A 84 0.54 9.77 22.80
C ARG A 84 1.97 9.45 23.18
N ALA A 85 2.14 8.64 24.23
CA ALA A 85 3.40 8.01 24.58
C ALA A 85 3.71 6.85 23.60
N LEU A 86 4.24 7.20 22.43
CA LEU A 86 5.38 6.58 21.72
C LEU A 86 5.58 5.05 21.76
N ALA A 87 4.55 4.22 21.63
CA ALA A 87 4.74 2.82 21.26
C ALA A 87 4.73 2.68 19.73
N GLN A 88 5.90 2.76 19.09
CA GLN A 88 6.01 2.40 17.67
C GLN A 88 5.60 0.93 17.50
N ILE A 89 4.61 0.67 16.66
CA ILE A 89 4.11 -0.67 16.36
C ILE A 89 5.19 -1.41 15.59
N LYS A 90 5.80 -2.43 16.19
CA LYS A 90 6.82 -3.24 15.50
C LYS A 90 6.11 -4.22 14.55
N PRO A 91 6.44 -4.22 13.26
CA PRO A 91 5.95 -5.24 12.34
C PRO A 91 6.38 -6.63 12.83
N PRO A 92 5.56 -7.67 12.60
CA PRO A 92 5.97 -9.04 12.83
C PRO A 92 7.22 -9.37 11.98
N THR A 93 8.04 -10.32 12.44
CA THR A 93 9.13 -10.87 11.63
C THR A 93 8.54 -11.86 10.63
N TYR A 94 9.04 -11.87 9.39
CA TYR A 94 8.62 -12.86 8.41
C TYR A 94 9.27 -14.21 8.72
N ASP A 95 8.46 -15.18 9.13
CA ASP A 95 8.86 -16.52 9.55
C ASP A 95 8.54 -17.60 8.49
N GLY A 96 7.99 -17.20 7.34
CA GLY A 96 7.56 -18.10 6.27
C GLY A 96 6.28 -18.90 6.57
N ALA A 97 5.66 -18.74 7.75
CA ALA A 97 4.42 -19.43 8.10
C ALA A 97 3.18 -18.79 7.47
N SER A 98 3.20 -17.45 7.30
CA SER A 98 2.16 -16.68 6.61
C SER A 98 2.54 -16.41 5.15
N SER A 99 1.55 -16.29 4.26
CA SER A 99 1.80 -15.88 2.88
C SER A 99 2.44 -14.49 2.82
N TRP A 100 3.34 -14.28 1.84
CA TRP A 100 4.02 -13.00 1.62
C TRP A 100 3.06 -11.81 1.54
N ALA A 101 1.92 -11.99 0.87
CA ALA A 101 0.91 -10.94 0.73
C ALA A 101 0.28 -10.53 2.07
N ASN A 102 -0.02 -11.50 2.93
CA ASN A 102 -0.59 -11.23 4.26
C ASN A 102 0.42 -10.53 5.17
N TYR A 103 1.68 -10.96 5.11
CA TYR A 103 2.78 -10.30 5.80
C TYR A 103 2.95 -8.83 5.36
N LEU A 104 2.98 -8.59 4.04
CA LEU A 104 3.13 -7.24 3.49
C LEU A 104 1.97 -6.31 3.90
N LEU A 105 0.75 -6.85 3.97
CA LEU A 105 -0.42 -6.11 4.45
C LEU A 105 -0.26 -5.66 5.91
N GLN A 106 0.17 -6.56 6.79
CA GLN A 106 0.41 -6.26 8.20
C GLN A 106 1.57 -5.28 8.38
N PHE A 107 2.66 -5.47 7.62
CA PHE A 107 3.80 -4.57 7.60
C PHE A 107 3.40 -3.14 7.19
N ASN A 108 2.61 -3.01 6.13
CA ASN A 108 2.13 -1.72 5.65
C ASN A 108 1.16 -1.04 6.61
N ALA A 109 0.32 -1.81 7.31
CA ALA A 109 -0.55 -1.28 8.36
C ALA A 109 0.27 -0.71 9.53
N ALA A 110 1.28 -1.46 10.00
CA ALA A 110 2.20 -1.00 11.05
C ALA A 110 2.99 0.26 10.62
N ALA A 111 3.52 0.26 9.39
CA ALA A 111 4.25 1.38 8.85
C ALA A 111 3.39 2.65 8.72
N SER A 112 2.13 2.50 8.31
CA SER A 112 1.19 3.62 8.19
C SER A 112 0.80 4.18 9.55
N ALA A 113 0.56 3.31 10.54
CA ALA A 113 0.27 3.72 11.91
C ALA A 113 1.46 4.43 12.59
N ASN A 114 2.69 4.08 12.21
CA ASN A 114 3.90 4.72 12.69
C ASN A 114 4.32 5.96 11.88
N GLY A 115 3.64 6.26 10.77
CA GLY A 115 4.00 7.38 9.89
C GLY A 115 5.37 7.21 9.19
N TRP A 116 5.79 5.97 8.91
CA TRP A 116 7.09 5.70 8.30
C TRP A 116 7.19 6.23 6.86
N SER A 117 8.30 6.88 6.56
CA SER A 117 8.74 7.21 5.20
C SER A 117 9.12 5.95 4.41
N GLU A 118 9.21 6.08 3.09
CA GLU A 118 9.60 4.97 2.20
C GLU A 118 10.98 4.40 2.56
N LYS A 119 11.91 5.26 2.98
CA LYS A 119 13.24 4.85 3.44
C LYS A 119 13.19 4.05 4.75
N GLU A 120 12.34 4.44 5.69
CA GLU A 120 12.13 3.73 6.96
C GLU A 120 11.42 2.40 6.74
N LYS A 121 10.42 2.37 5.84
CA LYS A 121 9.77 1.12 5.39
C LYS A 121 10.78 0.15 4.80
N ALA A 122 11.63 0.60 3.88
CA ALA A 122 12.65 -0.26 3.27
C ALA A 122 13.63 -0.81 4.32
N THR A 123 14.10 0.04 5.24
CA THR A 123 15.05 -0.36 6.31
C THR A 123 14.41 -1.37 7.25
N SER A 124 13.18 -1.11 7.71
CA SER A 124 12.46 -2.01 8.61
C SER A 124 12.07 -3.33 7.94
N LEU A 125 11.70 -3.29 6.65
CA LEU A 125 11.39 -4.48 5.87
C LEU A 125 12.61 -5.41 5.83
N ILE A 126 13.80 -4.89 5.48
CA ILE A 126 15.04 -5.66 5.45
C ILE A 126 15.34 -6.31 6.81
N ILE A 127 15.13 -5.59 7.92
CA ILE A 127 15.35 -6.12 9.28
C ILE A 127 14.36 -7.25 9.59
N SER A 128 13.12 -7.12 9.13
CA SER A 128 12.03 -8.06 9.42
C SER A 128 12.06 -9.31 8.55
N LEU A 129 12.91 -9.37 7.51
CA LEU A 129 13.13 -10.53 6.62
C LEU A 129 14.21 -11.50 7.13
N ARG A 130 14.65 -11.38 8.39
CA ARG A 130 15.59 -12.31 9.01
C ARG A 130 14.85 -13.55 9.52
N GLY A 131 14.34 -14.34 8.59
CA GLY A 131 13.93 -15.73 8.79
C GLY A 131 15.06 -16.68 8.44
#